data_AF-A0A0P8DY48-F1
#
_entry.id   AF-A0A0P8DY48-F1
#
_cell.length_a   1.000
_cell.length_b   1.000
_cell.length_c   1.000
_cell.angle_alpha   90.00
_cell.angle_beta   90.00
_cell.angle_gamma   90.00
#
_symmetry.space_group_name_H-M   'P 1'
#
loop_
_entity.id
_entity.type
_entity.pdbx_description
1 polymer ?
#
loop_
_entity_poly.entity_id
_entity_poly.type
_entity_poly.pdbx_seq_one_letter_code
_entity_poly.pdbx_strand_id
1 'polypeptide(L)'
;MTKLKPSVIDALSDMICGDNPPKNFPYRSTSFLTSFFRGIDLDYRHEAPWRSKWVANVLEELNKKPSLEPDFPSPELKRVIEHLLDPTNFIDLNHERAIEQVNQLLKSQNLIVEKDKNTGNVTLCKVIDGFISTSINIKEVKTVITFSPSVFTIPKRSVVNNLVSVMMPFDMKFDKVLETIKAACSNVNMQCSRVDDLWNNSTIIQDIFELIYCSSIVIVDFSGKNSNVFYEAGIAHTLGKNVIPITQNIEDIPFDLRHHRVLKYLKNSEGLQELKQGIENRLNI
;
A
#
# COMPACT_ATOMS: atom_id res chain seq x y z
N MET A 1 20.16 -13.51 1.38
CA MET A 1 19.42 -12.87 2.48
C MET A 1 20.43 -12.23 3.40
N THR A 2 20.41 -10.91 3.52
CA THR A 2 21.32 -10.18 4.40
C THR A 2 21.01 -10.49 5.87
N LYS A 3 22.02 -10.95 6.61
CA LYS A 3 21.95 -11.20 8.05
C LYS A 3 22.89 -10.23 8.74
N LEU A 4 22.46 -9.67 9.87
CA LEU A 4 23.36 -8.84 10.68
C LEU A 4 24.43 -9.73 11.34
N LYS A 5 25.66 -9.23 11.40
CA LYS A 5 26.79 -9.86 12.09
C LYS A 5 26.49 -9.93 13.60
N PRO A 6 26.97 -10.96 14.32
CA PRO A 6 26.78 -11.08 15.77
C PRO A 6 27.20 -9.81 16.54
N SER A 7 28.32 -9.21 16.18
CA SER A 7 28.79 -7.96 16.82
C SER A 7 27.82 -6.78 16.65
N VAL A 8 27.05 -6.74 15.57
CA VAL A 8 26.00 -5.73 15.35
C VAL A 8 24.79 -6.03 16.22
N ILE A 9 24.44 -7.31 16.36
CA ILE A 9 23.34 -7.76 17.23
C ILE A 9 23.63 -7.44 18.69
N ASP A 10 24.85 -7.73 19.17
CA ASP A 10 25.26 -7.42 20.54
C ASP A 10 25.21 -5.92 20.84
N ALA A 11 25.73 -5.10 19.92
CA ALA A 11 25.70 -3.65 20.08
C ALA A 11 24.27 -3.07 20.04
N LEU A 12 23.42 -3.56 19.14
CA LEU A 12 21.99 -3.19 19.12
C LEU A 12 21.29 -3.61 20.41
N SER A 13 21.64 -4.77 20.95
CA SER A 13 21.11 -5.26 22.21
C SER A 13 21.43 -4.32 23.38
N ASP A 14 22.69 -3.89 23.48
CA ASP A 14 23.11 -2.93 24.51
C ASP A 14 22.39 -1.58 24.35
N MET A 15 22.20 -1.11 23.11
CA MET A 15 21.44 0.12 22.81
C MET A 15 19.96 0.01 23.18
N ILE A 16 19.33 -1.14 22.93
CA ILE A 16 17.93 -1.40 23.33
C ILE A 16 17.82 -1.44 24.86
N CYS A 17 18.78 -2.06 25.55
CA CYS A 17 18.79 -2.08 27.01
C CYS A 17 19.08 -0.71 27.62
N GLY A 18 19.76 0.17 26.87
CA GLY A 18 20.27 1.45 27.38
C GLY A 18 21.34 1.24 28.46
N ASP A 19 22.09 0.15 28.36
CA ASP A 19 23.20 -0.15 29.28
C ASP A 19 24.42 0.71 28.93
N ASN A 20 25.45 0.77 29.77
CA ASN A 20 26.71 1.40 29.36
C ASN A 20 27.52 0.39 28.52
N PRO A 21 28.09 0.78 27.36
CA PRO A 21 28.41 2.16 26.96
C PRO A 21 27.42 3.00 26.11
N PRO A 22 26.21 2.58 25.67
CA PRO A 22 25.32 3.50 24.93
C PRO A 22 24.73 4.66 25.77
N LYS A 23 25.47 5.77 25.91
CA LYS A 23 25.10 6.99 26.66
C LYS A 23 23.91 7.80 26.13
N ASN A 24 23.37 7.48 24.94
CA ASN A 24 22.31 8.28 24.30
C ASN A 24 20.96 7.55 24.20
N PHE A 25 20.85 6.34 24.75
CA PHE A 25 19.63 5.54 24.66
C PHE A 25 18.94 5.49 26.02
N PRO A 26 17.59 5.46 26.04
CA PRO A 26 16.86 5.36 27.28
C PRO A 26 17.13 3.99 27.93
N TYR A 27 17.40 4.02 29.23
CA TYR A 27 17.51 2.81 30.02
C TYR A 27 16.18 2.05 30.05
N ARG A 28 16.19 0.78 29.67
CA ARG A 28 14.99 -0.08 29.69
C ARG A 28 15.15 -1.18 30.73
N SER A 29 14.34 -1.12 31.79
CA SER A 29 14.19 -2.21 32.74
C SER A 29 13.49 -3.42 32.08
N THR A 30 13.40 -4.55 32.79
CA THR A 30 12.69 -5.76 32.35
C THR A 30 11.27 -5.51 31.83
N SER A 31 10.49 -4.66 32.52
CA SER A 31 9.13 -4.31 32.11
C SER A 31 9.14 -3.45 30.84
N PHE A 32 10.05 -2.48 30.75
CA PHE A 32 10.20 -1.63 29.58
C PHE A 32 10.73 -2.40 28.36
N LEU A 33 11.56 -3.43 28.53
CA LEU A 33 11.95 -4.32 27.43
C LEU A 33 10.77 -5.12 26.90
N THR A 34 9.91 -5.63 27.79
CA THR A 34 8.68 -6.31 27.39
C THR A 34 7.74 -5.35 26.63
N SER A 35 7.57 -4.12 27.13
CA SER A 35 6.78 -3.08 26.46
C SER A 35 7.37 -2.66 25.11
N PHE A 36 8.70 -2.60 24.99
CA PHE A 36 9.39 -2.24 23.75
C PHE A 36 9.04 -3.20 22.61
N PHE A 37 9.15 -4.51 22.82
CA PHE A 37 8.82 -5.49 21.79
C PHE A 37 7.32 -5.56 21.51
N ARG A 38 6.48 -5.48 22.54
CA ARG A 38 5.02 -5.49 22.37
C ARG A 38 4.49 -4.24 21.66
N GLY A 39 5.13 -3.09 21.85
CA GLY A 39 4.80 -1.84 21.17
C GLY A 39 4.96 -1.91 19.65
N ILE A 40 5.69 -2.91 19.16
CA ILE A 40 5.86 -3.22 17.73
C ILE A 40 5.30 -4.59 17.36
N ASP A 41 4.23 -5.03 18.03
CA ASP A 41 3.52 -6.29 17.77
C ASP A 41 4.40 -7.54 17.82
N LEU A 42 5.49 -7.51 18.59
CA LEU A 42 6.31 -8.69 18.87
C LEU A 42 6.02 -9.14 20.30
N ASP A 43 5.35 -10.28 20.47
CA ASP A 43 4.92 -10.78 21.79
C ASP A 43 6.05 -11.47 22.58
N TYR A 44 7.22 -10.82 22.64
CA TYR A 44 8.32 -11.24 23.49
C TYR A 44 8.10 -10.71 24.91
N ARG A 45 8.25 -11.61 25.89
CA ARG A 45 8.26 -11.28 27.31
C ARG A 45 9.64 -11.59 27.87
N HIS A 46 10.19 -10.65 28.63
CA HIS A 46 11.51 -10.84 29.21
C HIS A 46 11.48 -11.83 30.38
N GLU A 47 12.23 -12.92 30.27
CA GLU A 47 12.21 -14.06 31.22
C GLU A 47 13.57 -14.41 31.83
N ALA A 48 14.66 -13.75 31.42
CA ALA A 48 16.03 -14.13 31.82
C ALA A 48 16.66 -13.13 32.81
N PRO A 49 17.68 -13.50 33.59
CA PRO A 49 18.34 -12.58 34.52
C PRO A 49 19.22 -11.51 33.84
N TRP A 50 19.65 -11.74 32.59
CA TRP A 50 20.59 -10.87 31.87
C TRP A 50 19.90 -10.16 30.71
N ARG A 51 19.56 -8.86 30.89
CA ARG A 51 18.81 -8.05 29.91
C ARG A 51 19.42 -8.05 28.52
N SER A 52 20.68 -7.62 28.38
CA SER A 52 21.34 -7.57 27.06
C SER A 52 21.43 -8.98 26.44
N LYS A 53 21.84 -10.00 27.18
CA LYS A 53 21.89 -11.37 26.61
C LYS A 53 20.53 -11.86 26.13
N TRP A 54 19.45 -11.53 26.84
CA TRP A 54 18.10 -11.87 26.43
C TRP A 54 17.69 -11.13 25.15
N VAL A 55 17.93 -9.82 25.09
CA VAL A 55 17.65 -9.02 23.89
C VAL A 55 18.45 -9.54 22.70
N ALA A 56 19.75 -9.83 22.86
CA ALA A 56 20.58 -10.41 21.81
C ALA A 56 19.99 -11.72 21.27
N ASN A 57 19.53 -12.63 22.13
CA ASN A 57 18.87 -13.87 21.70
C ASN A 57 17.60 -13.59 20.88
N VAL A 58 16.76 -12.65 21.32
CA VAL A 58 15.56 -12.24 20.57
C VAL A 58 15.95 -11.69 19.20
N LEU A 59 16.95 -10.80 19.15
CA LEU A 59 17.43 -10.23 17.90
C LEU A 59 18.04 -11.30 16.97
N GLU A 60 18.74 -12.30 17.50
CA GLU A 60 19.24 -13.43 16.71
C GLU A 60 18.11 -14.28 16.11
N GLU A 61 17.04 -14.55 16.87
CA GLU A 61 15.86 -15.23 16.35
C GLU A 61 15.22 -14.45 15.21
N LEU A 62 15.02 -13.14 15.40
CA LEU A 62 14.50 -12.26 14.36
C LEU A 62 15.45 -12.19 13.16
N ASN A 63 16.76 -12.16 13.39
CA ASN A 63 17.77 -12.15 12.33
C ASN A 63 17.72 -13.45 11.53
N LYS A 64 17.38 -14.61 12.11
CA LYS A 64 17.25 -15.89 11.40
C LYS A 64 16.04 -15.95 10.45
N LYS A 65 14.96 -15.20 10.73
CA LYS A 65 13.75 -15.15 9.88
C LYS A 65 14.05 -14.74 8.42
N PRO A 66 13.23 -15.17 7.44
CA PRO A 66 13.43 -14.79 6.05
C PRO A 66 13.28 -13.28 5.88
N SER A 67 14.10 -12.72 4.99
CA SER A 67 13.91 -11.34 4.56
C SER A 67 12.95 -11.30 3.37
N LEU A 68 12.06 -10.29 3.35
CA LEU A 68 11.21 -9.98 2.21
C LEU A 68 11.96 -9.21 1.12
N GLU A 69 13.10 -8.61 1.46
CA GLU A 69 13.92 -7.79 0.56
C GLU A 69 15.37 -8.34 0.57
N PRO A 70 15.97 -8.67 -0.59
CA PRO A 70 17.24 -9.41 -0.67
C PRO A 70 18.39 -8.86 0.19
N ASP A 71 18.40 -7.54 0.38
CA ASP A 71 19.46 -6.78 1.01
C ASP A 71 19.18 -6.32 2.45
N PHE A 72 17.97 -6.53 2.96
CA PHE A 72 17.56 -6.08 4.29
C PHE A 72 17.48 -7.24 5.28
N PRO A 73 17.57 -6.97 6.60
CA PRO A 73 17.20 -7.95 7.61
C PRO A 73 15.70 -8.29 7.52
N SER A 74 15.25 -9.24 8.33
CA SER A 74 13.81 -9.58 8.41
C SER A 74 12.96 -8.34 8.72
N PRO A 75 11.69 -8.29 8.26
CA PRO A 75 10.80 -7.16 8.50
C PRO A 75 10.67 -6.82 10.00
N GLU A 76 10.66 -7.83 10.86
CA GLU A 76 10.59 -7.65 12.30
C GLU A 76 11.87 -7.04 12.88
N LEU A 77 13.05 -7.48 12.42
CA LEU A 77 14.31 -6.91 12.85
C LEU A 77 14.49 -5.47 12.33
N LYS A 78 14.01 -5.18 11.12
CA LYS A 78 13.91 -3.80 10.59
C LYS A 78 13.05 -2.92 11.51
N ARG A 79 11.84 -3.37 11.89
CA ARG A 79 10.96 -2.65 12.83
C ARG A 79 11.63 -2.39 14.18
N VAL A 80 12.39 -3.35 14.70
CA VAL A 80 13.14 -3.17 15.96
C VAL A 80 14.17 -2.05 15.85
N ILE A 81 14.95 -2.01 14.76
CA ILE A 81 15.97 -0.97 14.54
C ILE A 81 15.33 0.41 14.39
N GLU A 82 14.21 0.51 13.67
CA GLU A 82 13.48 1.76 13.49
C GLU A 82 12.84 2.24 14.80
N HIS A 83 12.22 1.33 15.56
CA HIS A 83 11.57 1.65 16.84
C HIS A 83 12.57 1.97 17.98
N LEU A 84 13.78 1.42 17.93
CA LEU A 84 14.87 1.82 18.84
C LEU A 84 15.10 3.35 18.82
N LEU A 85 14.89 3.97 17.65
CA LEU A 85 15.11 5.38 17.39
C LEU A 85 13.81 6.18 17.24
N ASP A 86 12.68 5.65 17.74
CA ASP A 86 11.42 6.38 17.78
C ASP A 86 11.60 7.69 18.56
N PRO A 87 11.27 8.86 17.97
CA PRO A 87 11.56 10.17 18.57
C PRO A 87 10.88 10.38 19.93
N THR A 88 9.77 9.68 20.20
CA THR A 88 9.06 9.77 21.49
C THR A 88 9.88 9.24 22.66
N ASN A 89 10.89 8.41 22.40
CA ASN A 89 11.80 7.86 23.40
C ASN A 89 12.97 8.81 23.78
N PHE A 90 13.11 9.95 23.09
CA PHE A 90 14.27 10.85 23.21
C PHE A 90 13.90 12.27 23.65
N ILE A 91 12.87 12.41 24.49
CA ILE A 91 12.44 13.72 25.02
C ILE A 91 13.59 14.41 25.80
N ASP A 92 14.29 13.65 26.65
CA ASP A 92 15.39 14.14 27.50
C ASP A 92 16.78 13.69 27.01
N LEU A 93 16.85 13.07 25.83
CA LEU A 93 18.07 12.46 25.29
C LEU A 93 18.39 13.01 23.90
N ASN A 94 19.66 12.93 23.50
CA ASN A 94 20.07 13.44 22.20
C ASN A 94 19.77 12.43 21.08
N HIS A 95 18.62 12.61 20.44
CA HIS A 95 18.16 11.76 19.33
C HIS A 95 19.13 11.74 18.14
N GLU A 96 19.71 12.90 17.77
CA GLU A 96 20.69 13.00 16.67
C GLU A 96 21.91 12.11 16.93
N ARG A 97 22.46 12.16 18.17
CA ARG A 97 23.60 11.33 18.55
C ARG A 97 23.27 9.83 18.60
N ALA A 98 22.05 9.47 18.98
CA ALA A 98 21.62 8.07 18.93
C ALA A 98 21.56 7.56 17.49
N ILE A 99 21.03 8.37 16.55
CA ILE A 99 21.02 8.06 15.11
C ILE A 99 22.45 7.91 14.58
N GLU A 100 23.35 8.84 14.90
CA GLU A 100 24.76 8.76 14.51
C GLU A 100 25.42 7.46 15.00
N GLN A 101 25.15 7.06 16.25
CA GLN A 101 25.67 5.81 16.82
C GLN A 101 25.14 4.56 16.10
N VAL A 102 23.84 4.51 15.80
CA VAL A 102 23.26 3.40 15.02
C VAL A 102 23.84 3.39 13.60
N ASN A 103 24.01 4.55 12.97
CA ASN A 103 24.58 4.65 11.62
C ASN A 103 26.04 4.20 11.55
N GLN A 104 26.86 4.55 12.55
CA GLN A 104 28.23 4.04 12.64
C GLN A 104 28.28 2.51 12.72
N LEU A 105 27.35 1.91 13.47
CA LEU A 105 27.24 0.46 13.62
C LEU A 105 26.83 -0.23 12.30
N LEU A 106 25.77 0.29 11.66
CA LEU A 106 25.17 -0.28 10.46
C LEU A 106 25.99 -0.09 9.19
N LYS A 107 26.89 0.91 9.16
CA LYS A 107 27.78 1.20 8.02
C LYS A 107 28.57 -0.03 7.56
N SER A 108 28.98 -0.89 8.50
CA SER A 108 29.71 -2.15 8.22
C SER A 108 28.91 -3.21 7.46
N GLN A 109 27.60 -2.95 7.25
CA GLN A 109 26.63 -3.79 6.56
C GLN A 109 25.99 -3.09 5.36
N ASN A 110 26.52 -1.93 4.92
CA ASN A 110 25.93 -1.08 3.89
C ASN A 110 24.49 -0.65 4.21
N LEU A 111 24.17 -0.46 5.50
CA LEU A 111 22.88 0.00 5.98
C LEU A 111 23.03 1.34 6.71
N ILE A 112 22.01 2.17 6.65
CA ILE A 112 21.90 3.46 7.35
C ILE A 112 20.45 3.70 7.76
N VAL A 113 20.20 4.41 8.84
CA VAL A 113 18.90 4.99 9.17
C VAL A 113 18.86 6.45 8.75
N GLU A 114 17.84 6.82 8.00
CA GLU A 114 17.57 8.20 7.58
C GLU A 114 16.42 8.78 8.41
N LYS A 115 16.60 10.00 8.92
CA LYS A 115 15.60 10.71 9.72
C LYS A 115 14.72 11.57 8.83
N ASP A 116 13.41 11.40 8.94
CA ASP A 116 12.44 12.32 8.38
C ASP A 116 12.48 13.65 9.14
N LYS A 117 12.69 14.74 8.41
CA LYS A 117 12.89 16.08 8.99
C LYS A 117 11.65 16.64 9.69
N ASN A 118 10.46 16.19 9.31
CA ASN A 118 9.19 16.73 9.81
C ASN A 118 8.71 15.97 11.05
N THR A 119 8.84 14.65 11.03
CA THR A 119 8.32 13.75 12.08
C THR A 119 9.38 13.31 13.07
N GLY A 120 10.66 13.36 12.68
CA GLY A 120 11.76 12.77 13.43
C GLY A 120 11.79 11.24 13.40
N ASN A 121 10.84 10.58 12.72
CA ASN A 121 10.88 9.14 12.55
C ASN A 121 12.06 8.75 11.67
N VAL A 122 12.61 7.56 11.89
CA VAL A 122 13.71 7.03 11.09
C VAL A 122 13.27 5.87 10.22
N THR A 123 13.92 5.72 9.07
CA THR A 123 13.71 4.59 8.15
C THR A 123 15.04 3.91 7.86
N LEU A 124 15.09 2.58 7.95
CA LEU A 124 16.27 1.80 7.58
C LEU A 124 16.40 1.75 6.05
N CYS A 125 17.57 2.15 5.55
CA CYS A 125 17.91 2.29 4.14
C CYS A 125 19.21 1.52 3.82
N LYS A 126 19.41 1.17 2.55
CA LYS A 126 20.65 0.58 2.05
C LYS A 126 21.52 1.67 1.40
N VAL A 127 22.82 1.59 1.56
CA VAL A 127 23.78 2.42 0.84
C VAL A 127 24.29 1.65 -0.39
N ILE A 128 24.07 2.18 -1.60
CA ILE A 128 24.55 1.62 -2.87
C ILE A 128 25.38 2.70 -3.56
N ASP A 129 26.69 2.47 -3.75
CA ASP A 129 27.59 3.36 -4.51
C ASP A 129 27.53 4.85 -4.10
N GLY A 130 27.34 5.13 -2.80
CA GLY A 130 27.21 6.49 -2.27
C GLY A 130 25.80 7.09 -2.36
N PHE A 131 24.86 6.39 -2.98
CA PHE A 131 23.44 6.73 -3.00
C PHE A 131 22.68 5.97 -1.90
N ILE A 132 21.76 6.65 -1.24
CA ILE A 132 20.85 6.05 -0.26
C ILE A 132 19.70 5.42 -1.04
N SER A 133 19.71 4.10 -1.15
CA SER A 133 18.59 3.31 -1.63
C SER A 133 17.64 3.09 -0.46
N THR A 134 16.65 3.96 -0.35
CA THR A 134 15.45 3.67 0.42
C THR A 134 14.72 2.56 -0.32
N SER A 135 14.79 1.32 0.14
CA SER A 135 13.70 0.39 -0.13
C SER A 135 12.47 0.91 0.59
N ILE A 136 11.76 1.78 -0.12
CA ILE A 136 10.51 2.37 0.32
C ILE A 136 9.47 1.24 0.27
N ASN A 137 9.38 0.42 1.31
CA ASN A 137 8.09 -0.11 1.69
C ASN A 137 7.42 0.98 2.52
N ILE A 138 6.89 1.98 1.81
CA ILE A 138 5.79 2.78 2.31
C ILE A 138 4.76 1.72 2.75
N LYS A 139 4.65 1.46 4.07
CA LYS A 139 3.31 1.25 4.62
C LYS A 139 2.61 2.50 4.14
N GLU A 140 1.79 2.41 3.09
CA GLU A 140 1.03 3.55 2.59
C GLU A 140 0.32 4.10 3.81
N VAL A 141 0.85 5.18 4.37
CA VAL A 141 0.06 6.17 5.07
C VAL A 141 -0.75 6.79 3.95
N LYS A 142 -1.70 6.00 3.44
CA LYS A 142 -2.80 6.50 2.66
C LYS A 142 -3.48 7.43 3.63
N THR A 143 -3.38 8.73 3.37
CA THR A 143 -4.27 9.71 3.97
C THR A 143 -5.68 9.25 3.58
N VAL A 144 -6.34 8.51 4.48
CA VAL A 144 -7.68 7.98 4.22
C VAL A 144 -8.62 9.16 4.38
N ILE A 145 -9.09 9.69 3.24
CA ILE A 145 -10.19 10.64 3.24
C ILE A 145 -11.40 9.89 3.78
N THR A 146 -11.87 10.26 4.97
CA THR A 146 -13.12 9.75 5.52
C THR A 146 -14.25 10.65 5.02
N PHE A 147 -15.17 10.10 4.24
CA PHE A 147 -16.33 10.82 3.75
C PHE A 147 -17.61 10.11 4.22
N SER A 148 -18.62 10.90 4.59
CA SER A 148 -19.96 10.43 4.93
C SER A 148 -20.94 11.10 3.98
N PRO A 149 -21.28 10.47 2.84
CA PRO A 149 -22.13 11.08 1.84
C PRO A 149 -23.56 11.18 2.39
N SER A 150 -24.24 12.32 2.15
CA SER A 150 -25.65 12.49 2.53
C SER A 150 -26.62 11.90 1.51
N VAL A 151 -26.16 11.70 0.26
CA VAL A 151 -26.98 11.21 -0.87
C VAL A 151 -26.96 9.68 -0.97
N PHE A 152 -25.90 9.04 -0.49
CA PHE A 152 -25.69 7.60 -0.62
C PHE A 152 -25.65 6.91 0.74
N THR A 153 -26.25 5.72 0.80
CA THR A 153 -26.04 4.83 1.93
C THR A 153 -24.78 4.01 1.68
N ILE A 154 -23.84 4.03 2.63
CA ILE A 154 -22.61 3.24 2.54
C ILE A 154 -22.97 1.74 2.69
N PRO A 155 -22.66 0.89 1.69
CA PRO A 155 -22.92 -0.54 1.79
C PRO A 155 -22.14 -1.17 2.94
N LYS A 156 -22.73 -2.19 3.58
CA LYS A 156 -22.03 -3.01 4.59
C LYS A 156 -21.09 -4.05 3.96
N ARG A 157 -21.12 -4.19 2.62
CA ARG A 157 -20.35 -5.16 1.86
C ARG A 157 -18.95 -4.61 1.59
N SER A 158 -17.93 -5.46 1.76
CA SER A 158 -16.56 -5.11 1.42
C SER A 158 -16.32 -5.12 -0.09
N VAL A 159 -15.20 -4.53 -0.52
CA VAL A 159 -14.72 -4.62 -1.90
C VAL A 159 -14.45 -6.08 -2.26
N VAL A 160 -14.91 -6.49 -3.45
CA VAL A 160 -14.71 -7.81 -4.05
C VAL A 160 -13.56 -7.71 -5.04
N ASN A 161 -12.45 -8.40 -4.74
CA ASN A 161 -11.19 -8.24 -5.48
C ASN A 161 -11.30 -8.61 -6.96
N ASN A 162 -12.13 -9.59 -7.30
CA ASN A 162 -12.32 -10.05 -8.68
C ASN A 162 -13.56 -9.46 -9.36
N LEU A 163 -14.15 -8.37 -8.84
CA LEU A 163 -15.33 -7.73 -9.42
C LEU A 163 -14.96 -6.47 -10.22
N VAL A 164 -15.35 -6.46 -11.48
CA VAL A 164 -15.29 -5.33 -12.41
C VAL A 164 -16.69 -4.80 -12.64
N SER A 165 -16.89 -3.50 -12.45
CA SER A 165 -18.13 -2.83 -12.87
C SER A 165 -17.95 -2.09 -14.18
N VAL A 166 -19.03 -1.98 -14.96
CA VAL A 166 -19.05 -1.27 -16.24
C VAL A 166 -20.03 -0.11 -16.18
N MET A 167 -19.51 1.10 -16.40
CA MET A 167 -20.26 2.35 -16.49
C MET A 167 -20.23 2.82 -17.94
N MET A 168 -21.38 2.74 -18.62
CA MET A 168 -21.46 3.03 -20.05
C MET A 168 -22.88 3.47 -20.43
N PRO A 169 -23.09 4.14 -21.57
CA PRO A 169 -24.43 4.48 -22.03
C PRO A 169 -25.29 3.23 -22.29
N PHE A 170 -26.56 3.26 -21.91
CA PHE A 170 -27.53 2.15 -22.03
C PHE A 170 -28.10 1.92 -23.44
N ASP A 171 -27.60 2.62 -24.45
CA ASP A 171 -28.10 2.50 -25.83
C ASP A 171 -27.65 1.16 -26.44
N MET A 172 -28.55 0.45 -27.13
CA MET A 172 -28.30 -0.87 -27.75
C MET A 172 -27.07 -0.91 -28.66
N LYS A 173 -26.66 0.24 -29.21
CA LYS A 173 -25.42 0.34 -30.00
C LYS A 173 -24.15 -0.04 -29.22
N PHE A 174 -24.24 -0.16 -27.90
CA PHE A 174 -23.15 -0.54 -27.00
C PHE A 174 -23.20 -2.00 -26.55
N ASP A 175 -24.21 -2.78 -26.93
CA ASP A 175 -24.36 -4.17 -26.45
C ASP A 175 -23.16 -5.03 -26.82
N LYS A 176 -22.67 -4.94 -28.06
CA LYS A 176 -21.46 -5.63 -28.50
C LYS A 176 -20.20 -5.20 -27.73
N VAL A 177 -20.15 -3.95 -27.30
CA VAL A 177 -19.04 -3.42 -26.49
C VAL A 177 -19.11 -4.05 -25.09
N LEU A 178 -20.29 -4.11 -24.49
CA LEU A 178 -20.49 -4.79 -23.20
C LEU A 178 -20.12 -6.28 -23.28
N GLU A 179 -20.58 -7.00 -24.30
CA GLU A 179 -20.24 -8.40 -24.51
C GLU A 179 -18.71 -8.60 -24.62
N THR A 180 -18.06 -7.70 -25.36
CA THR A 180 -16.59 -7.69 -25.49
C THR A 180 -15.90 -7.48 -24.14
N ILE A 181 -16.39 -6.54 -23.32
CA ILE A 181 -15.87 -6.27 -21.97
C ILE A 181 -16.08 -7.49 -21.06
N LYS A 182 -17.29 -8.09 -21.06
CA LYS A 182 -17.61 -9.30 -20.29
C LYS A 182 -16.68 -10.46 -20.69
N ALA A 183 -16.43 -10.64 -21.98
CA ALA A 183 -15.51 -11.66 -22.48
C ALA A 183 -14.05 -11.40 -22.05
N ALA A 184 -13.57 -10.15 -22.09
CA ALA A 184 -12.24 -9.77 -21.61
C ALA A 184 -12.08 -10.11 -20.11
N CYS A 185 -13.06 -9.74 -19.28
CA CYS A 185 -13.03 -10.02 -17.84
C CYS A 185 -13.02 -11.53 -17.56
N SER A 186 -13.87 -12.28 -18.26
CA SER A 186 -13.93 -13.75 -18.10
C SER A 186 -12.61 -14.43 -18.45
N ASN A 187 -11.89 -13.93 -19.45
CA ASN A 187 -10.58 -14.49 -19.87
C ASN A 187 -9.49 -14.36 -18.80
N VAL A 188 -9.64 -13.40 -17.87
CA VAL A 188 -8.70 -13.16 -16.76
C VAL A 188 -9.30 -13.52 -15.40
N ASN A 189 -10.35 -14.34 -15.37
CA ASN A 189 -11.05 -14.79 -14.15
C ASN A 189 -11.66 -13.67 -13.29
N MET A 190 -12.04 -12.55 -13.91
CA MET A 190 -12.76 -11.45 -13.27
C MET A 190 -14.26 -11.54 -13.56
N GLN A 191 -15.08 -11.27 -12.56
CA GLN A 191 -16.53 -11.12 -12.69
C GLN A 191 -16.86 -9.73 -13.20
N CYS A 192 -17.68 -9.63 -14.24
CA CYS A 192 -18.10 -8.37 -14.82
C CYS A 192 -19.60 -8.14 -14.57
N SER A 193 -19.95 -6.99 -14.00
CA SER A 193 -21.33 -6.63 -13.67
C SER A 193 -21.68 -5.23 -14.15
N ARG A 194 -22.91 -5.06 -14.61
CA ARG A 194 -23.53 -3.76 -14.90
C ARG A 194 -24.81 -3.65 -14.07
N VAL A 195 -25.26 -2.43 -13.76
CA VAL A 195 -26.46 -2.23 -12.92
C VAL A 195 -27.73 -2.80 -13.54
N ASP A 196 -27.81 -2.93 -14.87
CA ASP A 196 -28.96 -3.61 -15.50
C ASP A 196 -29.15 -5.05 -15.01
N ASP A 197 -28.08 -5.67 -14.51
CA ASP A 197 -28.08 -7.02 -13.94
C ASP A 197 -28.61 -7.03 -12.47
N LEU A 198 -28.89 -5.86 -11.85
CA LEU A 198 -29.17 -5.68 -10.43
C LEU A 198 -30.36 -4.73 -10.18
N TRP A 199 -31.48 -5.26 -9.66
CA TRP A 199 -32.65 -4.47 -9.23
C TRP A 199 -32.90 -4.65 -7.74
N ASN A 200 -32.02 -4.10 -6.90
CA ASN A 200 -32.05 -4.34 -5.46
C ASN A 200 -32.57 -3.15 -4.64
N ASN A 201 -32.40 -1.91 -5.11
CA ASN A 201 -32.84 -0.71 -4.40
C ASN A 201 -33.99 0.01 -5.12
N SER A 202 -34.75 0.81 -4.38
CA SER A 202 -35.81 1.67 -4.95
C SER A 202 -35.27 2.77 -5.88
N THR A 203 -33.96 3.05 -5.79
CA THR A 203 -33.30 4.16 -6.47
C THR A 203 -32.09 3.62 -7.24
N ILE A 204 -32.14 3.68 -8.57
CA ILE A 204 -31.09 3.16 -9.48
C ILE A 204 -29.71 3.71 -9.12
N ILE A 205 -29.63 4.98 -8.70
CA ILE A 205 -28.35 5.62 -8.34
C ILE A 205 -27.70 5.00 -7.09
N GLN A 206 -28.49 4.41 -6.19
CA GLN A 206 -27.97 3.69 -5.03
C GLN A 206 -27.38 2.33 -5.43
N ASP A 207 -28.01 1.63 -6.40
CA ASP A 207 -27.46 0.38 -6.96
C ASP A 207 -26.16 0.63 -7.72
N ILE A 208 -26.09 1.73 -8.50
CA ILE A 208 -24.85 2.20 -9.15
C ILE A 208 -23.76 2.46 -8.11
N PHE A 209 -24.07 3.21 -7.05
CA PHE A 209 -23.10 3.50 -6.00
C PHE A 209 -22.60 2.21 -5.32
N GLU A 210 -23.49 1.29 -4.96
CA GLU A 210 -23.11 0.02 -4.34
C GLU A 210 -22.22 -0.82 -5.27
N LEU A 211 -22.56 -0.91 -6.56
CA LEU A 211 -21.77 -1.65 -7.54
C LEU A 211 -20.36 -1.04 -7.70
N ILE A 212 -20.24 0.29 -7.82
CA ILE A 212 -18.93 0.97 -7.86
C ILE A 212 -18.17 0.71 -6.55
N TYR A 213 -18.84 0.87 -5.41
CA TYR A 213 -18.25 0.70 -4.09
C TYR A 213 -17.68 -0.71 -3.87
N CYS A 214 -18.40 -1.74 -4.28
CA CYS A 214 -17.98 -3.13 -4.12
C CYS A 214 -16.97 -3.59 -5.19
N SER A 215 -16.86 -2.92 -6.33
CA SER A 215 -15.93 -3.34 -7.39
C SER A 215 -14.48 -2.97 -7.08
N SER A 216 -13.53 -3.81 -7.49
CA SER A 216 -12.09 -3.48 -7.40
C SER A 216 -11.65 -2.59 -8.56
N ILE A 217 -12.26 -2.78 -9.74
CA ILE A 217 -11.98 -2.06 -10.98
C ILE A 217 -13.29 -1.55 -11.58
N VAL A 218 -13.25 -0.36 -12.19
CA VAL A 218 -14.39 0.25 -12.88
C VAL A 218 -13.99 0.55 -14.32
N ILE A 219 -14.65 -0.07 -15.30
CA ILE A 219 -14.48 0.27 -16.71
C ILE A 219 -15.51 1.34 -17.06
N VAL A 220 -15.05 2.44 -17.65
CA VAL A 220 -15.92 3.61 -17.96
C VAL A 220 -15.84 3.93 -19.45
N ASP A 221 -16.98 3.89 -20.14
CA ASP A 221 -17.08 4.26 -21.55
C ASP A 221 -17.56 5.71 -21.74
N PHE A 222 -16.62 6.60 -22.08
CA PHE A 222 -16.92 8.02 -22.27
C PHE A 222 -17.51 8.36 -23.65
N SER A 223 -17.72 7.37 -24.53
CA SER A 223 -18.22 7.60 -25.89
C SER A 223 -19.56 8.35 -25.87
N GLY A 224 -19.67 9.39 -26.71
CA GLY A 224 -20.88 10.19 -26.83
C GLY A 224 -21.14 11.17 -25.69
N LYS A 225 -20.15 11.40 -24.81
CA LYS A 225 -20.19 12.44 -23.75
C LYS A 225 -21.39 12.32 -22.80
N ASN A 226 -21.74 11.11 -22.39
CA ASN A 226 -22.88 10.89 -21.51
C ASN A 226 -22.62 11.47 -20.10
N SER A 227 -23.47 12.41 -19.67
CA SER A 227 -23.34 13.09 -18.37
C SER A 227 -23.47 12.16 -17.17
N ASN A 228 -24.30 11.12 -17.24
CA ASN A 228 -24.45 10.14 -16.17
C ASN A 228 -23.18 9.33 -16.00
N VAL A 229 -22.56 8.91 -17.10
CA VAL A 229 -21.29 8.16 -17.07
C VAL A 229 -20.17 9.03 -16.49
N PHE A 230 -20.15 10.34 -16.77
CA PHE A 230 -19.20 11.25 -16.10
C PHE A 230 -19.45 11.38 -14.59
N TYR A 231 -20.72 11.44 -14.18
CA TYR A 231 -21.08 11.48 -12.77
C TYR A 231 -20.61 10.21 -12.04
N GLU A 232 -20.84 9.04 -12.64
CA GLU A 232 -20.39 7.73 -12.16
C GLU A 232 -18.85 7.64 -12.08
N ALA A 233 -18.15 8.13 -13.10
CA ALA A 233 -16.69 8.20 -13.10
C ALA A 233 -16.15 9.09 -11.98
N GLY A 234 -16.80 10.22 -11.71
CA GLY A 234 -16.45 11.10 -10.59
C GLY A 234 -16.60 10.41 -9.23
N ILE A 235 -17.68 9.64 -9.04
CA ILE A 235 -17.86 8.79 -7.84
C ILE A 235 -16.73 7.77 -7.74
N ALA A 236 -16.42 7.03 -8.82
CA ALA A 236 -15.36 6.03 -8.84
C ALA A 236 -13.99 6.61 -8.48
N HIS A 237 -13.63 7.77 -9.05
CA HIS A 237 -12.39 8.49 -8.71
C HIS A 237 -12.36 8.92 -7.25
N THR A 238 -13.47 9.46 -6.73
CA THR A 238 -13.57 9.90 -5.33
C THR A 238 -13.40 8.74 -4.36
N LEU A 239 -13.90 7.56 -4.71
CA LEU A 239 -13.74 6.32 -3.96
C LEU A 239 -12.36 5.66 -4.12
N GLY A 240 -11.45 6.26 -4.90
CA GLY A 240 -10.11 5.73 -5.14
C GLY A 240 -10.09 4.44 -5.96
N LYS A 241 -11.11 4.21 -6.79
CA LYS A 241 -11.20 3.00 -7.63
C LYS A 241 -10.20 3.06 -8.78
N ASN A 242 -9.70 1.89 -9.18
CA ASN A 242 -8.93 1.77 -10.42
C ASN A 242 -9.89 1.89 -11.61
N VAL A 243 -9.86 3.05 -12.27
CA VAL A 243 -10.72 3.34 -13.43
C VAL A 243 -9.97 3.03 -14.73
N ILE A 244 -10.57 2.20 -15.58
CA ILE A 244 -10.10 1.94 -16.94
C ILE A 244 -11.01 2.71 -17.91
N PRO A 245 -10.56 3.88 -18.40
CA PRO A 245 -11.36 4.67 -19.32
C PRO A 245 -11.24 4.14 -20.75
N ILE A 246 -12.38 3.99 -21.42
CA ILE A 246 -12.48 3.59 -22.82
C ILE A 246 -13.29 4.64 -23.61
N THR A 247 -13.02 4.78 -24.90
CA THR A 247 -13.80 5.69 -25.77
C THR A 247 -13.69 5.33 -27.25
N GLN A 248 -14.70 5.67 -28.04
CA GLN A 248 -14.64 5.66 -29.50
C GLN A 248 -13.94 6.90 -30.06
N ASN A 249 -14.08 8.04 -29.37
CA ASN A 249 -13.50 9.30 -29.77
C ASN A 249 -12.80 9.98 -28.59
N ILE A 250 -11.53 10.35 -28.76
CA ILE A 250 -10.74 11.00 -27.72
C ILE A 250 -11.32 12.37 -27.34
N GLU A 251 -12.01 13.03 -28.28
CA GLU A 251 -12.67 14.31 -28.04
C GLU A 251 -13.90 14.21 -27.13
N ASP A 252 -14.37 12.99 -26.85
CA ASP A 252 -15.43 12.75 -25.88
C ASP A 252 -14.94 12.89 -24.44
N ILE A 253 -13.63 12.84 -24.22
CA ILE A 253 -13.04 12.93 -22.88
C ILE A 253 -12.67 14.40 -22.59
N PRO A 254 -13.07 14.96 -21.43
CA PRO A 254 -12.63 16.26 -20.96
C PRO A 254 -11.10 16.35 -20.91
N PHE A 255 -10.54 17.50 -21.28
CA PHE A 255 -9.08 17.68 -21.39
C PHE A 255 -8.33 17.24 -20.13
N ASP A 256 -8.84 17.57 -18.95
CA ASP A 256 -8.26 17.20 -17.64
C ASP A 256 -8.16 15.69 -17.42
N LEU A 257 -9.01 14.90 -18.09
CA LEU A 257 -9.03 13.44 -18.03
C LEU A 257 -8.23 12.76 -19.17
N ARG A 258 -7.77 13.52 -20.18
CA ARG A 258 -7.02 12.98 -21.35
C ARG A 258 -5.60 12.54 -21.03
N HIS A 259 -5.05 12.96 -19.89
CA HIS A 259 -3.72 12.54 -19.43
C HIS A 259 -3.71 11.09 -18.90
N HIS A 260 -4.88 10.49 -18.68
CA HIS A 260 -4.99 9.09 -18.31
C HIS A 260 -4.82 8.19 -19.53
N ARG A 261 -4.26 6.99 -19.31
CA ARG A 261 -4.02 6.00 -20.36
C ARG A 261 -5.34 5.38 -20.86
N VAL A 262 -6.10 6.13 -21.66
CA VAL A 262 -7.40 5.73 -22.25
C VAL A 262 -7.22 4.67 -23.33
N LEU A 263 -8.13 3.69 -23.37
CA LEU A 263 -8.24 2.73 -24.47
C LEU A 263 -9.22 3.27 -25.52
N LYS A 264 -8.67 3.74 -26.65
CA LYS A 264 -9.49 4.09 -27.81
C LYS A 264 -9.88 2.80 -28.55
N TYR A 265 -11.13 2.71 -29.01
CA TYR A 265 -11.60 1.56 -29.78
C TYR A 265 -12.47 1.96 -30.98
N LEU A 266 -12.61 1.04 -31.93
CA LEU A 266 -13.54 1.13 -33.06
C LEU A 266 -14.66 0.11 -32.89
N LYS A 267 -15.86 0.40 -33.42
CA LYS A 267 -17.03 -0.48 -33.31
C LYS A 267 -16.99 -1.71 -34.23
N ASN A 268 -16.02 -1.77 -35.14
CA ASN A 268 -15.86 -2.90 -36.04
C ASN A 268 -15.26 -4.11 -35.29
N SER A 269 -15.30 -5.29 -35.90
CA SER A 269 -14.84 -6.53 -35.25
C SER A 269 -13.38 -6.45 -34.80
N GLU A 270 -12.51 -5.85 -35.62
CA GLU A 270 -11.08 -5.66 -35.31
C GLU A 270 -10.89 -4.73 -34.10
N GLY A 271 -11.54 -3.56 -34.08
CA GLY A 271 -11.44 -2.63 -32.96
C GLY A 271 -12.02 -3.17 -31.65
N LEU A 272 -13.02 -4.04 -31.71
CA LEU A 272 -13.52 -4.75 -30.53
C LEU A 272 -12.53 -5.82 -30.04
N GLN A 273 -11.82 -6.50 -30.94
CA GLN A 273 -10.75 -7.41 -30.54
C GLN A 273 -9.57 -6.67 -29.89
N GLU A 274 -9.18 -5.53 -30.45
CA GLU A 274 -8.16 -4.65 -29.85
C GLU A 274 -8.60 -4.14 -28.47
N LEU A 275 -9.85 -3.70 -28.33
CA LEU A 275 -10.42 -3.30 -27.04
C LEU A 275 -10.35 -4.43 -26.03
N LYS A 276 -10.74 -5.65 -26.43
CA LYS A 276 -10.69 -6.84 -25.59
C LYS A 276 -9.28 -7.08 -25.05
N GLN A 277 -8.29 -7.13 -25.94
CA GLN A 277 -6.89 -7.34 -25.57
C GLN A 277 -6.36 -6.21 -24.67
N GLY A 278 -6.74 -4.96 -24.98
CA GLY A 278 -6.38 -3.78 -24.20
C GLY A 278 -6.93 -3.86 -22.77
N ILE A 279 -8.17 -4.32 -22.60
CA ILE A 279 -8.79 -4.54 -21.28
C ILE A 279 -8.07 -5.67 -20.54
N GLU A 280 -7.87 -6.84 -21.16
CA GLU A 280 -7.17 -7.97 -20.53
C GLU A 280 -5.79 -7.57 -19.99
N ASN A 281 -5.02 -6.81 -20.77
CA ASN A 281 -3.71 -6.30 -20.36
C ASN A 281 -3.79 -5.35 -19.16
N ARG A 282 -4.89 -4.62 -18.99
CA ARG A 282 -5.12 -3.71 -17.85
C ARG A 282 -5.70 -4.39 -16.63
N LEU A 283 -6.26 -5.59 -16.79
CA LEU A 283 -6.79 -6.38 -15.68
C LEU A 283 -5.73 -7.30 -15.07
N ASN A 284 -4.69 -7.69 -15.82
CA ASN A 284 -3.56 -8.53 -15.37
C ASN A 284 -2.53 -7.78 -14.48
N ILE A 285 -2.96 -6.84 -13.63
CA ILE A 285 -2.09 -6.02 -12.75
C ILE A 285 -1.92 -6.69 -11.38
#